data_AF-A0A2J6N2P2-F1
#
_entry.id   AF-A0A2J6N2P2-F1
#
_cell.length_a   1.000
_cell.length_b   1.000
_cell.length_c   1.000
_cell.angle_alpha   90.00
_cell.angle_beta   90.00
_cell.angle_gamma   90.00
#
_symmetry.space_group_name_H-M   'P 1'
#
loop_
_entity.id
_entity.type
_entity.pdbx_description
1 polymer ?
#
loop_
_entity_poly.entity_id
_entity_poly.type
_entity_poly.pdbx_seq_one_letter_code
_entity_poly.pdbx_strand_id
1 'polypeptide(L)'
;MISDFIIERISKEIAGEIAWSENPGEAMKKWRRIFNVTQLEISKKMRVFSSVLSDYEKGRRSPGSKFIRKFVISLLEIDEKRGWITVKELARNLRLPATALLDIREFTKEVTLEKVVEAINGEVLYGKDELNKYIYGYTVLDSIATIETLSGYEFLTIMGLTTERALIFTNVGTGRSPMVAVKVSFLKPRAVVVHGPKVVDPLAIKLAQSDGIPFILSRAPDVNTLIKNLKSLQG
;
A
#
# COMPACT_ATOMS: atom_id res chain seq x y z
N MET A 1 -13.42 0.17 -10.34
CA MET A 1 -11.97 0.02 -10.60
C MET A 1 -11.34 -0.43 -9.30
N ILE A 2 -10.40 -1.37 -9.30
CA ILE A 2 -9.70 -1.79 -8.08
C ILE A 2 -8.40 -0.98 -7.97
N SER A 3 -7.97 -0.60 -6.76
CA SER A 3 -6.78 0.23 -6.60
C SER A 3 -5.50 -0.57 -6.86
N ASP A 4 -4.48 0.09 -7.40
CA ASP A 4 -3.15 -0.51 -7.65
C ASP A 4 -2.55 -1.12 -6.38
N PHE A 5 -2.82 -0.53 -5.22
CA PHE A 5 -2.42 -1.09 -3.93
C PHE A 5 -3.00 -2.48 -3.69
N ILE A 6 -4.32 -2.65 -3.89
CA ILE A 6 -4.97 -3.93 -3.63
C ILE A 6 -4.37 -5.00 -4.54
N ILE A 7 -4.14 -4.65 -5.82
CA ILE A 7 -3.48 -5.52 -6.79
C ILE A 7 -2.07 -5.87 -6.30
N GLU A 8 -1.25 -4.89 -5.93
CA GLU A 8 0.13 -5.11 -5.49
C GLU A 8 0.20 -5.93 -4.19
N ARG A 9 -0.68 -5.65 -3.22
CA ARG A 9 -0.73 -6.38 -1.95
C ARG A 9 -1.07 -7.85 -2.17
N ILE A 10 -2.11 -8.13 -2.96
CA ILE A 10 -2.50 -9.50 -3.30
C ILE A 10 -1.40 -10.17 -4.13
N SER A 11 -0.75 -9.44 -5.04
CA SER A 11 0.39 -9.97 -5.82
C SER A 11 1.52 -10.45 -4.91
N LYS A 12 1.91 -9.63 -3.93
CA LYS A 12 2.98 -9.94 -2.97
C LYS A 12 2.60 -11.09 -2.05
N GLU A 13 1.36 -11.16 -1.61
CA GLU A 13 0.83 -12.27 -0.80
C GLU A 13 0.95 -13.60 -1.55
N ILE A 14 0.44 -13.64 -2.79
CA ILE A 14 0.50 -14.84 -3.64
C ILE A 14 1.95 -15.25 -3.93
N ALA A 15 2.78 -14.29 -4.35
CA ALA A 15 4.18 -14.56 -4.68
C ALA A 15 4.98 -15.01 -3.46
N GLY A 16 4.74 -14.39 -2.31
CA GLY A 16 5.35 -14.71 -1.03
C GLY A 16 5.00 -16.12 -0.58
N GLU A 17 3.73 -16.50 -0.65
CA GLU A 17 3.31 -17.86 -0.30
C GLU A 17 3.96 -18.92 -1.21
N ILE A 18 4.00 -18.68 -2.53
CA ILE A 18 4.65 -19.61 -3.47
C ILE A 18 6.14 -19.75 -3.16
N ALA A 19 6.82 -18.63 -2.87
CA ALA A 19 8.25 -18.63 -2.59
C ALA A 19 8.61 -19.23 -1.22
N TRP A 20 7.73 -19.10 -0.23
CA TRP A 20 7.92 -19.61 1.13
C TRP A 20 7.51 -21.09 1.29
N SER A 21 6.68 -21.61 0.39
CA SER A 21 6.19 -22.98 0.44
C SER A 21 7.31 -24.02 0.28
N GLU A 22 7.29 -25.09 1.07
CA GLU A 22 8.13 -26.29 0.87
C GLU A 22 7.84 -26.96 -0.48
N ASN A 23 6.62 -26.81 -0.99
CA ASN A 23 6.22 -27.27 -2.32
C ASN A 23 5.64 -26.09 -3.13
N PRO A 24 6.49 -25.28 -3.77
CA PRO A 24 6.06 -24.13 -4.58
C PRO A 24 5.13 -24.53 -5.74
N GLY A 25 5.29 -25.75 -6.28
CA GLY A 25 4.46 -26.29 -7.35
C GLY A 25 3.00 -26.47 -6.95
N GLU A 26 2.76 -27.11 -5.79
CA GLU A 26 1.41 -27.25 -5.24
C GLU A 26 0.83 -25.89 -4.82
N ALA A 27 1.64 -24.97 -4.28
CA ALA A 27 1.18 -23.61 -3.99
C ALA A 27 0.74 -22.84 -5.25
N MET A 28 1.50 -22.94 -6.35
CA MET A 28 1.09 -22.37 -7.65
C MET A 28 -0.24 -22.98 -8.12
N LYS A 29 -0.36 -24.30 -8.07
CA LYS A 29 -1.57 -25.02 -8.48
C LYS A 29 -2.78 -24.62 -7.63
N LYS A 30 -2.59 -24.41 -6.32
CA LYS A 30 -3.61 -23.88 -5.41
C LYS A 30 -4.08 -22.50 -5.87
N TRP A 31 -3.17 -21.55 -6.08
CA TRP A 31 -3.53 -20.20 -6.53
C TRP A 31 -4.18 -20.17 -7.91
N ARG A 32 -3.69 -20.99 -8.85
CA ARG A 32 -4.36 -21.15 -10.16
C ARG A 32 -5.81 -21.62 -10.01
N ARG A 33 -6.08 -22.55 -9.09
CA ARG A 33 -7.43 -23.05 -8.81
C ARG A 33 -8.31 -22.00 -8.12
N ILE A 34 -7.77 -21.24 -7.17
CA ILE A 34 -8.48 -20.12 -6.52
C ILE A 34 -8.96 -19.10 -7.56
N PHE A 35 -8.10 -18.75 -8.52
CA PHE A 35 -8.46 -17.86 -9.63
C PHE A 35 -9.36 -18.52 -10.70
N ASN A 36 -9.69 -19.80 -10.53
CA ASN A 36 -10.44 -20.61 -11.50
C ASN A 36 -9.82 -20.57 -12.91
N VAL A 37 -8.51 -20.78 -13.01
CA VAL A 37 -7.76 -20.72 -14.27
C VAL A 37 -7.28 -22.11 -14.67
N THR A 38 -7.41 -22.46 -15.95
CA THR A 38 -6.91 -23.75 -16.46
C THR A 38 -5.40 -23.71 -16.72
N GLN A 39 -4.73 -24.87 -16.73
CA GLN A 39 -3.31 -24.94 -17.10
C GLN A 39 -3.05 -24.36 -18.50
N LEU A 40 -3.94 -24.66 -19.45
CA LEU A 40 -3.84 -24.16 -20.83
C LEU A 40 -3.96 -22.63 -20.91
N GLU A 41 -4.90 -22.06 -20.16
CA GLU A 41 -5.16 -20.62 -20.18
C GLU A 41 -3.97 -19.83 -19.63
N ILE A 42 -3.46 -20.22 -18.45
CA ILE A 42 -2.32 -19.53 -17.86
C ILE A 42 -1.03 -19.80 -18.64
N SER A 43 -0.83 -21.01 -19.20
CA SER A 43 0.38 -21.29 -20.00
C SER A 43 0.41 -20.42 -21.27
N LYS A 44 -0.75 -20.23 -21.93
CA LYS A 44 -0.88 -19.28 -23.06
C LYS A 44 -0.53 -17.86 -22.64
N LYS A 45 -1.07 -17.38 -21.51
CA LYS A 45 -0.80 -16.03 -21.00
C LYS A 45 0.68 -15.85 -20.65
N MET A 46 1.28 -16.86 -20.01
CA MET A 46 2.71 -16.91 -19.68
C MET A 46 3.60 -17.17 -20.91
N ARG A 47 3.07 -17.46 -22.10
CA ARG A 47 3.84 -17.84 -23.29
C ARG A 47 4.82 -19.00 -23.02
N VAL A 48 4.32 -20.04 -22.35
CA VAL A 48 5.05 -21.29 -22.11
C VAL A 48 4.18 -22.48 -22.53
N PHE A 49 4.79 -23.62 -22.80
CA PHE A 49 4.03 -24.84 -23.07
C PHE A 49 3.29 -25.31 -21.81
N SER A 50 2.08 -25.85 -21.98
CA SER A 50 1.28 -26.39 -20.86
C SER A 50 2.04 -27.49 -20.10
N SER A 51 2.87 -28.26 -20.79
CA SER A 51 3.77 -29.26 -20.18
C SER A 51 4.76 -28.66 -19.19
N VAL A 52 5.31 -27.47 -19.47
CA VAL A 52 6.23 -26.76 -18.57
C VAL A 52 5.53 -26.37 -17.28
N LEU A 53 4.31 -25.85 -17.36
CA LEU A 53 3.53 -25.55 -16.17
C LEU A 53 3.18 -26.82 -15.38
N SER A 54 2.82 -27.90 -16.08
CA SER A 54 2.57 -29.21 -15.46
C SER A 54 3.80 -29.74 -14.71
N ASP A 55 5.00 -29.54 -15.23
CA ASP A 55 6.25 -29.91 -14.56
C ASP A 55 6.44 -29.16 -13.24
N TYR A 56 6.19 -27.85 -13.21
CA TYR A 56 6.23 -27.07 -11.98
C TYR A 56 5.16 -27.51 -10.98
N GLU A 57 3.90 -27.63 -11.41
CA GLU A 57 2.79 -28.00 -10.52
C GLU A 57 2.89 -29.41 -9.95
N LYS A 58 3.66 -30.31 -10.60
CA LYS A 58 3.96 -31.66 -10.10
C LYS A 58 5.23 -31.71 -9.24
N GLY A 59 5.86 -30.58 -8.97
CA GLY A 59 7.11 -30.51 -8.20
C GLY A 59 8.33 -31.09 -8.91
N ARG A 60 8.26 -31.34 -10.23
CA ARG A 60 9.42 -31.82 -11.01
C ARG A 60 10.48 -30.74 -11.20
N ARG A 61 10.10 -29.47 -11.00
CA ARG A 61 10.96 -28.29 -11.08
C ARG A 61 10.53 -27.29 -10.01
N SER A 62 11.50 -26.57 -9.45
CA SER A 62 11.23 -25.46 -8.53
C SER A 62 11.24 -24.13 -9.29
N PRO A 63 10.20 -23.28 -9.16
CA PRO A 63 10.12 -22.02 -9.88
C PRO A 63 11.07 -20.99 -9.27
N GLY A 64 11.87 -20.33 -10.13
CA GLY A 64 12.65 -19.16 -9.73
C GLY A 64 11.77 -17.91 -9.59
N SER A 65 12.28 -16.87 -8.92
CA SER A 65 11.55 -15.62 -8.64
C SER A 65 10.96 -14.94 -9.89
N LYS A 66 11.68 -14.93 -11.02
CA LYS A 66 11.18 -14.40 -12.30
C LYS A 66 9.98 -15.19 -12.83
N PHE A 67 9.98 -16.51 -12.64
CA PHE A 67 8.88 -17.37 -13.08
C PHE A 67 7.64 -17.17 -12.20
N ILE A 68 7.82 -17.10 -10.87
CA ILE A 68 6.76 -16.79 -9.91
C ILE A 68 6.13 -15.44 -10.26
N ARG A 69 6.94 -14.39 -10.45
CA ARG A 69 6.46 -13.05 -10.82
C ARG A 69 5.61 -13.11 -12.11
N LYS A 70 6.08 -13.81 -13.14
CA LYS A 70 5.35 -13.96 -14.40
C LYS A 70 4.02 -14.70 -14.22
N PHE A 71 4.02 -15.75 -13.39
CA PHE A 71 2.84 -16.53 -13.07
C PHE A 71 1.77 -15.68 -12.36
N VAL A 72 2.15 -14.94 -11.32
CA VAL A 72 1.25 -14.06 -10.57
C VAL A 72 0.69 -12.95 -11.45
N ILE A 73 1.54 -12.26 -12.23
CA ILE A 73 1.06 -11.25 -13.19
C ILE A 73 0.05 -11.86 -14.17
N SER A 74 0.33 -13.07 -14.68
CA SER A 74 -0.57 -13.75 -15.62
C SER A 74 -1.93 -14.09 -14.99
N LEU A 75 -1.97 -14.48 -13.71
CA LEU A 75 -3.23 -14.69 -12.99
C LEU A 75 -4.05 -13.41 -12.89
N LEU A 76 -3.40 -12.31 -12.52
CA LEU A 76 -4.05 -11.01 -12.33
C LEU A 76 -4.59 -10.45 -13.64
N GLU A 77 -3.82 -10.54 -14.73
CA GLU A 77 -4.27 -10.12 -16.05
C GLU A 77 -5.43 -10.98 -16.60
N ILE A 78 -5.57 -12.23 -16.15
CA ILE A 78 -6.73 -13.07 -16.48
C ILE A 78 -7.95 -12.63 -15.64
N ASP A 79 -7.76 -12.40 -14.33
CA ASP A 79 -8.83 -11.92 -13.43
C ASP A 79 -9.32 -10.52 -13.82
N GLU A 80 -8.42 -9.64 -14.29
CA GLU A 80 -8.74 -8.32 -14.83
C GLU A 80 -9.76 -8.40 -15.96
N LYS A 81 -9.52 -9.29 -16.93
CA LYS A 81 -10.44 -9.53 -18.05
C LYS A 81 -11.79 -10.10 -17.61
N ARG A 82 -11.84 -10.71 -16.42
CA ARG A 82 -13.05 -11.22 -15.79
C ARG A 82 -13.70 -10.21 -14.84
N GLY A 83 -13.17 -8.99 -14.72
CA GLY A 83 -13.74 -7.91 -13.90
C GLY A 83 -13.25 -7.90 -12.45
N TRP A 84 -12.08 -8.48 -12.16
CA TRP A 84 -11.43 -8.55 -10.85
C TRP A 84 -12.21 -9.35 -9.79
N ILE A 85 -12.86 -10.45 -10.18
CA ILE A 85 -13.73 -11.23 -9.30
C ILE A 85 -12.94 -11.76 -8.10
N THR A 86 -11.83 -12.45 -8.37
CA THR A 86 -11.02 -13.11 -7.35
C THR A 86 -10.30 -12.09 -6.48
N VAL A 87 -9.70 -11.06 -7.10
CA VAL A 87 -8.96 -10.04 -6.36
C VAL A 87 -9.88 -9.23 -5.44
N LYS A 88 -11.11 -8.90 -5.86
CA LYS A 88 -12.11 -8.26 -4.98
C LYS A 88 -12.52 -9.15 -3.81
N GLU A 89 -12.66 -10.45 -4.02
CA GLU A 89 -12.97 -11.39 -2.94
C GLU A 89 -11.82 -11.46 -1.92
N LEU A 90 -10.59 -11.63 -2.38
CA LEU A 90 -9.40 -11.64 -1.53
C LEU A 90 -9.25 -10.33 -0.76
N ALA A 91 -9.47 -9.18 -1.41
CA ALA A 91 -9.39 -7.87 -0.76
C ALA A 91 -10.41 -7.70 0.37
N ARG A 92 -11.65 -8.19 0.18
CA ARG A 92 -12.69 -8.19 1.23
C ARG A 92 -12.28 -9.08 2.41
N ASN A 93 -11.76 -10.27 2.13
CA ASN A 93 -11.31 -11.20 3.16
C ASN A 93 -10.13 -10.62 3.99
N LEU A 94 -9.26 -9.85 3.34
CA LEU A 94 -8.16 -9.13 3.98
C LEU A 94 -8.56 -7.79 4.62
N ARG A 95 -9.85 -7.41 4.56
CA ARG A 95 -10.38 -6.14 5.08
C ARG A 95 -9.59 -4.91 4.62
N LEU A 96 -9.22 -4.87 3.34
CA LEU A 96 -8.46 -3.75 2.79
C LEU A 96 -9.38 -2.53 2.54
N PRO A 97 -8.98 -1.31 2.98
CA PRO A 97 -9.81 -0.12 2.89
C PRO A 97 -9.84 0.46 1.48
N ALA A 98 -10.71 -0.07 0.62
CA ALA A 98 -10.68 0.24 -0.81
C ALA A 98 -11.10 1.68 -1.18
N THR A 99 -11.91 2.35 -0.35
CA THR A 99 -12.52 3.66 -0.67
C THR A 99 -11.73 4.86 -0.16
N ALA A 100 -11.11 4.76 1.01
CA ALA A 100 -10.37 5.86 1.63
C ALA A 100 -8.90 5.94 1.18
N LEU A 101 -8.36 4.83 0.67
CA LEU A 101 -6.95 4.68 0.34
C LEU A 101 -6.67 5.13 -1.10
N LEU A 102 -5.94 6.24 -1.23
CA LEU A 102 -5.58 6.81 -2.52
C LEU A 102 -4.29 6.22 -3.07
N ASP A 103 -3.28 6.05 -2.22
CA ASP A 103 -2.00 5.43 -2.58
C ASP A 103 -1.29 4.91 -1.33
N ILE A 104 -0.44 3.91 -1.49
CA ILE A 104 0.37 3.38 -0.40
C ILE A 104 1.56 2.67 -1.01
N ARG A 105 2.72 2.89 -0.43
CA ARG A 105 3.95 2.29 -0.92
C ARG A 105 4.84 1.88 0.23
N GLU A 106 5.35 0.67 0.10
CA GLU A 106 6.49 0.18 0.88
C GLU A 106 7.76 0.50 0.08
N PHE A 107 8.70 1.21 0.69
CA PHE A 107 10.00 1.47 0.09
C PHE A 107 10.90 0.24 0.19
N THR A 108 11.69 -0.03 -0.85
CA THR A 108 12.69 -1.11 -0.84
C THR A 108 13.99 -0.69 -0.15
N LYS A 109 14.19 0.62 0.05
CA LYS A 109 15.29 1.23 0.81
C LYS A 109 14.78 2.29 1.75
N GLU A 110 15.56 2.61 2.77
CA GLU A 110 15.27 3.70 3.69
C GLU A 110 15.22 5.06 2.98
N VAL A 111 14.19 5.84 3.28
CA VAL A 111 14.02 7.22 2.80
C VAL A 111 13.97 8.13 4.01
N THR A 112 14.74 9.22 4.02
CA THR A 112 14.67 10.20 5.12
C THR A 112 13.35 10.96 5.07
N LEU A 113 12.83 11.36 6.24
CA LEU A 113 11.63 12.19 6.32
C LEU A 113 11.82 13.51 5.57
N GLU A 114 13.02 14.09 5.60
CA GLU A 114 13.40 15.26 4.81
C GLU A 114 13.06 15.13 3.33
N LYS A 115 13.42 14.01 2.68
CA LYS A 115 13.10 13.77 1.26
C LYS A 115 11.61 13.74 0.99
N VAL A 116 10.82 13.22 1.94
CA VAL A 116 9.35 13.24 1.83
C VAL A 116 8.85 14.66 1.91
N VAL A 117 9.32 15.45 2.88
CA VAL A 117 8.97 16.87 3.04
C VAL A 117 9.28 17.65 1.77
N GLU A 118 10.47 17.47 1.18
CA GLU A 118 10.84 18.10 -0.09
C GLU A 118 9.89 17.70 -1.23
N ALA A 119 9.61 16.40 -1.40
CA ALA A 119 8.76 15.90 -2.48
C ALA A 119 7.33 16.47 -2.46
N ILE A 120 6.80 16.74 -1.27
CA ILE A 120 5.44 17.27 -1.08
C ILE A 120 5.39 18.80 -0.91
N ASN A 121 6.51 19.50 -1.11
CA ASN A 121 6.67 20.92 -0.80
C ASN A 121 6.17 21.24 0.63
N GLY A 122 6.69 20.50 1.60
CA GLY A 122 6.17 20.44 2.96
C GLY A 122 6.68 21.56 3.86
N GLU A 123 5.76 22.16 4.61
CA GLU A 123 6.06 23.05 5.73
C GLU A 123 5.99 22.25 7.03
N VAL A 124 7.12 22.13 7.73
CA VAL A 124 7.19 21.37 8.99
C VAL A 124 6.67 22.23 10.14
N LEU A 125 5.50 21.87 10.65
CA LEU A 125 4.81 22.55 11.75
C LEU A 125 5.33 22.11 13.13
N TYR A 126 5.83 20.86 13.22
CA TYR A 126 6.48 20.31 14.41
C TYR A 126 7.42 19.16 14.04
N GLY A 127 8.48 18.93 14.84
CA GLY A 127 9.44 17.84 14.66
C GLY A 127 10.52 18.10 13.61
N LYS A 128 11.04 19.33 13.50
CA LYS A 128 12.12 19.69 12.55
C LYS A 128 13.43 18.96 12.84
N ASP A 129 13.68 18.64 14.09
CA ASP A 129 14.80 17.87 14.60
C ASP A 129 14.76 16.39 14.18
N GLU A 130 13.62 15.92 13.68
CA GLU A 130 13.37 14.52 13.33
C GLU A 130 13.47 14.23 11.83
N LEU A 131 13.82 15.22 11.00
CA LEU A 131 13.83 15.10 9.54
C LEU A 131 14.88 14.11 9.00
N ASN A 132 15.95 13.87 9.76
CA ASN A 132 16.98 12.89 9.43
C ASN A 132 16.56 11.44 9.69
N LYS A 133 15.44 11.19 10.39
CA LYS A 133 14.94 9.84 10.62
C LYS A 133 14.48 9.19 9.33
N TYR A 134 14.68 7.88 9.25
CA TYR A 134 14.24 7.07 8.14
C TYR A 134 12.76 6.67 8.26
N ILE A 135 12.12 6.54 7.11
CA ILE A 135 10.84 5.90 6.91
C ILE A 135 10.96 4.84 5.82
N TYR A 136 10.09 3.84 5.87
CA TYR A 136 10.06 2.69 4.97
C TYR A 136 8.78 2.64 4.14
N GLY A 137 7.97 3.71 4.16
CA GLY A 137 6.81 3.81 3.29
C GLY A 137 5.97 5.04 3.55
N TYR A 138 4.85 5.11 2.84
CA TYR A 138 3.83 6.11 3.07
C TYR A 138 2.44 5.57 2.76
N THR A 139 1.42 6.30 3.21
CA THR A 139 0.02 6.02 2.89
C THR A 139 -0.72 7.33 2.69
N VAL A 140 -1.32 7.50 1.52
CA VAL A 140 -2.12 8.66 1.11
C VAL A 140 -3.60 8.31 1.22
N LEU A 141 -4.33 9.12 1.96
CA LEU A 141 -5.70 8.87 2.36
C LEU A 141 -6.56 10.10 2.06
N ASP A 142 -7.77 9.88 1.55
CA ASP A 142 -8.79 10.92 1.55
C ASP A 142 -9.33 11.09 2.96
N SER A 143 -9.15 12.25 3.59
CA SER A 143 -9.51 12.46 4.98
C SER A 143 -11.02 12.33 5.24
N ILE A 144 -11.87 12.71 4.29
CA ILE A 144 -13.33 12.69 4.46
C ILE A 144 -13.78 11.23 4.39
N ALA A 145 -13.40 10.52 3.31
CA ALA A 145 -13.72 9.12 3.14
C ALA A 145 -13.14 8.25 4.27
N THR A 146 -11.96 8.61 4.79
CA THR A 146 -11.33 7.90 5.93
C THR A 146 -12.24 7.93 7.16
N ILE A 147 -12.74 9.11 7.56
CA ILE A 147 -13.56 9.26 8.76
C ILE A 147 -14.92 8.57 8.60
N GLU A 148 -15.48 8.60 7.38
CA GLU A 148 -16.80 8.02 7.09
C GLU A 148 -16.77 6.49 6.99
N THR A 149 -15.66 5.92 6.51
CA THR A 149 -15.64 4.51 6.09
C THR A 149 -14.71 3.61 6.89
N LEU A 150 -13.66 4.13 7.53
CA LEU A 150 -12.72 3.27 8.27
C LEU A 150 -13.25 2.96 9.67
N SER A 151 -13.44 1.66 9.94
CA SER A 151 -13.51 1.16 11.30
C SER A 151 -12.15 1.24 12.01
N GLY A 152 -12.15 1.12 13.34
CA GLY A 152 -10.91 1.10 14.13
C GLY A 152 -9.92 -0.01 13.71
N TYR A 153 -10.42 -1.14 13.20
CA TYR A 153 -9.57 -2.22 12.69
C TYR A 153 -8.98 -1.88 11.31
N GLU A 154 -9.77 -1.28 10.41
CA GLU A 154 -9.28 -0.85 9.11
C GLU A 154 -8.27 0.29 9.22
N PHE A 155 -8.36 1.12 10.27
CA PHE A 155 -7.34 2.11 10.59
C PHE A 155 -5.97 1.47 10.85
N LEU A 156 -5.90 0.23 11.35
CA LEU A 156 -4.62 -0.47 11.50
C LEU A 156 -4.00 -0.82 10.13
N THR A 157 -4.83 -1.08 9.12
CA THR A 157 -4.34 -1.49 7.79
C THR A 157 -3.66 -0.35 7.02
N ILE A 158 -3.99 0.91 7.31
CA ILE A 158 -3.33 2.07 6.69
C ILE A 158 -1.89 2.27 7.21
N MET A 159 -1.53 1.62 8.32
CA MET A 159 -0.15 1.55 8.79
C MET A 159 0.70 0.59 7.93
N GLY A 160 0.11 -0.09 6.95
CA GLY A 160 0.77 -1.06 6.07
C GLY A 160 1.58 -2.11 6.83
N LEU A 161 2.79 -2.42 6.34
CA LEU A 161 3.66 -3.40 7.01
C LEU A 161 4.28 -2.90 8.30
N THR A 162 4.54 -1.59 8.42
CA THR A 162 5.21 -1.00 9.57
C THR A 162 4.73 0.44 9.81
N THR A 163 4.68 0.85 11.07
CA THR A 163 4.38 2.22 11.48
C THR A 163 5.49 3.21 11.15
N GLU A 164 6.66 2.74 10.69
CA GLU A 164 7.80 3.54 10.25
C GLU A 164 7.53 4.17 8.88
N ARG A 165 6.49 5.01 8.82
CA ARG A 165 5.96 5.60 7.60
C ARG A 165 5.33 6.95 7.83
N ALA A 166 5.09 7.68 6.74
CA ALA A 166 4.26 8.87 6.73
C ALA A 166 2.78 8.52 6.44
N LEU A 167 1.86 8.95 7.30
CA LEU A 167 0.43 8.99 6.97
C LEU A 167 0.07 10.35 6.41
N ILE A 168 -0.45 10.40 5.19
CA ILE A 168 -0.75 11.62 4.46
C ILE A 168 -2.26 11.71 4.25
N PHE A 169 -2.88 12.68 4.88
CA PHE A 169 -4.31 12.95 4.76
C PHE A 169 -4.53 14.10 3.77
N THR A 170 -5.25 13.83 2.69
CA THR A 170 -5.64 14.82 1.67
C THR A 170 -7.08 15.29 1.88
N ASN A 171 -7.48 16.35 1.18
CA ASN A 171 -8.81 16.95 1.31
C ASN A 171 -9.15 17.33 2.75
N VAL A 172 -8.13 17.75 3.51
CA VAL A 172 -8.26 18.12 4.93
C VAL A 172 -8.81 19.54 5.06
N GLY A 173 -9.78 19.72 5.94
CA GLY A 173 -10.34 21.04 6.27
C GLY A 173 -9.42 21.90 7.14
N THR A 174 -9.18 21.47 8.40
CA THR A 174 -8.39 22.25 9.39
C THR A 174 -7.21 21.50 10.00
N GLY A 175 -7.09 20.19 9.77
CA GLY A 175 -6.04 19.33 10.34
C GLY A 175 -6.38 18.67 11.68
N ARG A 176 -7.47 19.08 12.36
CA ARG A 176 -7.87 18.48 13.64
C ARG A 176 -8.22 17.00 13.50
N SER A 177 -9.08 16.65 12.54
CA SER A 177 -9.61 15.29 12.44
C SER A 177 -8.53 14.20 12.22
N PRO A 178 -7.57 14.38 11.29
CA PRO A 178 -6.44 13.47 11.17
C PRO A 178 -5.66 13.29 12.47
N MET A 179 -5.37 14.39 13.17
CA MET A 179 -4.60 14.32 14.42
C MET A 179 -5.37 13.73 15.58
N VAL A 180 -6.69 13.91 15.65
CA VAL A 180 -7.54 13.23 16.64
C VAL A 180 -7.56 11.72 16.40
N ALA A 181 -7.71 11.29 15.13
CA ALA A 181 -7.65 9.87 14.78
C ALA A 181 -6.30 9.24 15.15
N VAL A 182 -5.20 9.93 14.85
CA VAL A 182 -3.85 9.50 15.26
C VAL A 182 -3.71 9.49 16.78
N LYS A 183 -4.26 10.48 17.50
CA LYS A 183 -4.19 10.55 18.98
C LYS A 183 -4.83 9.33 19.65
N VAL A 184 -6.00 8.90 19.18
CA VAL A 184 -6.73 7.76 19.76
C VAL A 184 -6.25 6.40 19.26
N SER A 185 -5.45 6.36 18.19
CA SER A 185 -4.83 5.13 17.69
C SER A 185 -3.76 4.60 18.64
N PHE A 186 -3.77 3.29 18.86
CA PHE A 186 -2.72 2.58 19.62
C PHE A 186 -1.37 2.58 18.89
N LEU A 187 -1.39 2.62 17.54
CA LEU A 187 -0.20 2.69 16.71
C LEU A 187 0.02 4.12 16.22
N LYS A 188 1.26 4.60 16.31
CA LYS A 188 1.65 5.95 15.90
C LYS A 188 2.54 5.88 14.67
N PRO A 189 2.24 6.63 13.59
CA PRO A 189 3.11 6.67 12.43
C PRO A 189 4.37 7.48 12.74
N ARG A 190 5.42 7.32 11.92
CA ARG A 190 6.65 8.11 12.04
C ARG A 190 6.44 9.59 11.70
N ALA A 191 5.47 9.91 10.85
CA ALA A 191 5.08 11.28 10.56
C ALA A 191 3.61 11.36 10.11
N VAL A 192 3.00 12.53 10.32
CA VAL A 192 1.68 12.86 9.77
C VAL A 192 1.81 14.06 8.85
N VAL A 193 1.24 13.93 7.66
CA VAL A 193 1.17 14.99 6.65
C VAL A 193 -0.29 15.33 6.42
N VAL A 194 -0.61 16.62 6.32
CA VAL A 194 -1.93 17.09 5.88
C VAL A 194 -1.81 17.91 4.60
N HIS A 195 -2.79 17.75 3.71
CA HIS A 195 -2.92 18.48 2.46
C HIS A 195 -4.37 19.00 2.32
N GLY A 196 -4.51 20.26 1.92
CA GLY A 196 -5.81 20.95 1.84
C GLY A 196 -5.87 22.29 2.58
N PRO A 197 -5.55 22.36 3.88
CA PRO A 197 -5.71 23.60 4.63
C PRO A 197 -4.67 24.66 4.22
N LYS A 198 -5.09 25.93 4.16
CA LYS A 198 -4.15 27.05 4.03
C LYS A 198 -3.35 27.26 5.31
N VAL A 199 -4.04 27.16 6.45
CA VAL A 199 -3.49 27.27 7.80
C VAL A 199 -4.07 26.13 8.61
N VAL A 200 -3.22 25.46 9.39
CA VAL A 200 -3.62 24.35 10.24
C VAL A 200 -4.03 24.88 11.61
N ASP A 201 -5.06 24.25 12.19
CA ASP A 201 -5.55 24.61 13.50
C ASP A 201 -4.49 24.36 14.60
N PRO A 202 -4.29 25.30 15.55
CA PRO A 202 -3.30 25.15 16.60
C PRO A 202 -3.46 23.89 17.46
N LEU A 203 -4.68 23.37 17.61
CA LEU A 203 -4.92 22.13 18.35
C LEU A 203 -4.25 20.94 17.66
N ALA A 204 -4.27 20.86 16.33
CA ALA A 204 -3.62 19.77 15.60
C ALA A 204 -2.10 19.75 15.84
N ILE A 205 -1.47 20.94 15.88
CA ILE A 205 -0.05 21.09 16.20
C ILE A 205 0.22 20.68 17.65
N LYS A 206 -0.62 21.09 18.61
CA LYS A 206 -0.49 20.66 20.02
C LYS A 206 -0.64 19.15 20.19
N LEU A 207 -1.53 18.50 19.43
CA LEU A 207 -1.67 17.04 19.45
C LEU A 207 -0.41 16.36 18.91
N ALA A 208 0.17 16.87 17.82
CA ALA A 208 1.44 16.39 17.28
C ALA A 208 2.58 16.51 18.29
N GLN A 209 2.68 17.65 18.98
CA GLN A 209 3.64 17.88 20.05
C GLN A 209 3.46 16.91 21.21
N SER A 210 2.22 16.71 21.66
CA SER A 210 1.91 15.80 22.77
C SER A 210 2.30 14.34 22.49
N ASP A 211 2.19 13.90 21.23
CA ASP A 211 2.51 12.53 20.84
C ASP A 211 3.95 12.39 20.29
N GLY A 212 4.69 13.49 20.15
CA GLY A 212 6.04 13.49 19.60
C GLY A 212 6.12 13.09 18.12
N ILE A 213 5.08 13.42 17.34
CA ILE A 213 4.97 13.00 15.93
C ILE A 213 5.24 14.19 15.02
N PRO A 214 6.27 14.14 14.14
CA PRO A 214 6.48 15.15 13.11
C PRO A 214 5.21 15.42 12.31
N PHE A 215 4.87 16.70 12.19
CA PHE A 215 3.63 17.14 11.58
C PHE A 215 3.90 18.16 10.49
N ILE A 216 3.47 17.83 9.28
CA ILE A 216 3.86 18.53 8.07
C ILE A 216 2.62 18.96 7.30
N LEU A 217 2.63 20.19 6.80
CA LEU A 217 1.62 20.71 5.89
C LEU A 217 2.17 20.67 4.47
N SER A 218 1.61 19.83 3.61
CA SER A 218 1.97 19.81 2.20
C SER A 218 1.41 21.03 1.46
N ARG A 219 2.26 21.67 0.65
CA ARG A 219 1.88 22.74 -0.28
C ARG A 219 1.83 22.26 -1.74
N ALA A 220 1.71 20.95 -1.97
CA ALA A 220 1.46 20.43 -3.30
C ALA A 220 0.16 21.05 -3.87
N PRO A 221 0.10 21.40 -5.17
CA PRO A 221 -1.04 22.11 -5.74
C PRO A 221 -2.33 21.27 -5.71
N ASP A 222 -2.19 19.96 -5.88
CA ASP A 222 -3.31 19.01 -5.93
C ASP A 222 -2.85 17.60 -5.50
N VAL A 223 -3.84 16.73 -5.25
CA VAL A 223 -3.63 15.36 -4.76
C VAL A 223 -2.87 14.50 -5.78
N ASN A 224 -3.12 14.66 -7.08
CA ASN A 224 -2.44 13.86 -8.10
C ASN A 224 -0.95 14.23 -8.18
N THR A 225 -0.63 15.53 -8.12
CA THR A 225 0.75 16.01 -8.06
C THR A 225 1.45 15.51 -6.79
N LEU A 226 0.79 15.56 -5.64
CA LEU A 226 1.31 14.99 -4.38
C LEU A 226 1.66 13.51 -4.54
N ILE A 227 0.73 12.69 -5.05
CA ILE A 227 0.96 11.25 -5.24
C ILE A 227 2.09 11.00 -6.25
N LYS A 228 2.11 11.74 -7.36
CA LYS A 228 3.15 11.61 -8.40
C LYS A 228 4.54 11.88 -7.82
N ASN A 229 4.69 12.92 -7.00
CA ASN A 229 5.96 13.26 -6.37
C ASN A 229 6.37 12.22 -5.33
N LEU A 230 5.44 11.71 -4.52
CA LEU A 230 5.73 10.62 -3.59
C LEU A 230 6.15 9.34 -4.31
N LYS A 231 5.60 9.07 -5.50
CA LYS A 231 6.01 7.94 -6.35
C LYS A 231 7.41 8.09 -6.95
N SER A 232 7.92 9.31 -7.09
CA SER A 232 9.27 9.55 -7.61
C SER A 232 10.36 9.31 -6.56
N LEU A 233 10.00 9.26 -5.27
CA LEU A 233 10.90 8.86 -4.20
C LEU A 233 11.44 7.46 -4.52
N GLN A 234 12.74 7.39 -4.81
CA GLN A 234 13.45 6.13 -5.01
C GLN A 234 13.66 5.47 -3.66
N GLY A 235 12.62 4.73 -3.27
CA GLY A 235 12.62 3.69 -2.25
C GLY A 235 12.19 2.40 -2.91
#